data_AF-A0A939IB97-F1
#
_entry.id   AF-A0A939IB97-F1
#
_cell.length_a   1.000
_cell.length_b   1.000
_cell.length_c   1.000
_cell.angle_alpha   90.00
_cell.angle_beta   90.00
_cell.angle_gamma   90.00
#
_symmetry.space_group_name_H-M   'P 1'
#
loop_
_entity.id
_entity.type
_entity.pdbx_description
1 polymer ?
#
loop_
_entity_poly.entity_id
_entity_poly.type
_entity_poly.pdbx_seq_one_letter_code
_entity_poly.pdbx_strand_id
1 'polypeptide(L)'
;MNDRTFGHKKAGKSTFSNPSLVSPTTSTLANPVRGFGLPTNNHIQTEASESTNLQEAQAADEQSLLSKAIQQRSFGHDISRISLRDPQVKLAVGEPNDQYEQQADSMANQVMWNPPSAQPVHRLSQFSQTKEQNLRISRSPGDSGGKSTDTQTKESVTWLDLPHAHLKKGAKKGAKKGKLTLTSVENTPNADPTLTYASEEDVDLTSKNSEEIDDSRKNQIIAEIVVARNAIPAREIGRSPYGEAVGNFHDPARAKDDPIAAQYNQWSQGAQPTQKFDPSNPEDQKKWQIFKKTIPLEGRLATITTFDKTLTIGVGFSSSGRQAEQIIAQSFDALPEVKNLAFQAGLIADKKTKSFLVVDTEKAWILDGTDASNYIQTNHALLSLIINVSQGRQTNQSGQEPSEDESVKQRQTMLDAQWTTFLENAINGIPPEILEYPLDSATLAVQSRHAISATFPWSFWQENNNPDLKAMVGAIYKKLKQINQLYWLYPICGGIYKPYADEVVAKEEASDFYKKLNGLQMSDMLKELRRLAAQKKLKIRLDLYDGSYGGRLRVAMLAVLNLNSTNEQKLSIISTTDFAELPPDQQQMIRQELGLN
;
A
#
# COMPACT_ATOMS: atom_id res chain seq x y z
N MET A 1 -72.61 7.59 66.55
CA MET A 1 -72.56 9.01 66.14
C MET A 1 -71.51 9.12 65.04
N ASN A 2 -71.95 9.53 63.84
CA ASN A 2 -71.23 10.05 62.65
C ASN A 2 -70.17 9.14 62.00
N ASP A 3 -69.95 9.06 60.68
CA ASP A 3 -70.66 9.40 59.44
C ASP A 3 -69.81 8.71 58.34
N ARG A 4 -70.36 7.76 57.58
CA ARG A 4 -70.83 7.88 56.18
C ARG A 4 -69.78 8.26 55.11
N THR A 5 -69.37 7.20 54.41
CA THR A 5 -69.02 7.09 52.99
C THR A 5 -69.97 7.84 52.04
N PHE A 6 -69.46 8.42 50.93
CA PHE A 6 -69.98 8.35 49.54
C PHE A 6 -69.30 9.40 48.63
N GLY A 7 -69.08 9.06 47.34
CA GLY A 7 -69.21 10.05 46.26
C GLY A 7 -68.19 10.05 45.12
N HIS A 8 -68.54 9.41 44.00
CA HIS A 8 -67.91 9.54 42.67
C HIS A 8 -68.03 10.95 42.05
N LYS A 9 -67.06 11.36 41.22
CA LYS A 9 -67.32 12.22 40.03
C LYS A 9 -66.50 11.78 38.81
N LYS A 10 -67.17 11.81 37.66
CA LYS A 10 -66.75 11.42 36.30
C LYS A 10 -66.19 12.59 35.50
N ALA A 11 -65.34 12.23 34.53
CA ALA A 11 -65.14 12.77 33.17
C ALA A 11 -64.23 13.99 32.93
N GLY A 12 -63.24 13.74 32.04
CA GLY A 12 -62.51 14.71 31.24
C GLY A 12 -61.54 13.99 30.29
N LYS A 13 -62.03 13.53 29.12
CA LYS A 13 -61.19 13.07 28.00
C LYS A 13 -60.32 14.24 27.52
N SER A 14 -59.02 14.03 27.42
CA SER A 14 -58.15 14.86 26.56
C SER A 14 -57.11 13.97 25.89
N THR A 15 -57.28 13.81 24.59
CA THR A 15 -56.36 13.24 23.60
C THR A 15 -55.22 14.22 23.32
N PHE A 16 -53.99 13.87 23.66
CA PHE A 16 -52.80 14.41 22.99
C PHE A 16 -51.78 13.28 22.79
N SER A 17 -51.53 12.96 21.52
CA SER A 17 -50.53 12.01 21.07
C SER A 17 -49.17 12.71 21.07
N ASN A 18 -48.24 12.23 21.91
CA ASN A 18 -46.83 12.62 21.89
C ASN A 18 -46.08 11.67 20.94
N PRO A 19 -45.45 12.16 19.86
CA PRO A 19 -44.47 11.38 19.12
C PRO A 19 -43.11 11.46 19.82
N SER A 20 -42.60 10.31 20.24
CA SER A 20 -41.29 10.15 20.87
C SER A 20 -40.18 10.41 19.84
N LEU A 21 -39.37 11.44 20.10
CA LEU A 21 -38.07 11.66 19.46
C LEU A 21 -37.07 10.65 20.01
N VAL A 22 -36.87 9.56 19.28
CA VAL A 22 -35.73 8.65 19.46
C VAL A 22 -34.69 9.01 18.42
N SER A 23 -33.70 9.80 18.85
CA SER A 23 -32.38 9.86 18.18
C SER A 23 -31.40 9.03 19.00
N PRO A 24 -30.71 8.08 18.37
CA PRO A 24 -29.27 8.01 18.61
C PRO A 24 -28.50 7.61 17.35
N THR A 25 -27.55 8.44 16.93
CA THR A 25 -26.15 8.02 16.67
C THR A 25 -25.32 9.23 16.26
N THR A 26 -24.62 9.78 17.24
CA THR A 26 -23.42 10.60 17.03
C THR A 26 -22.34 9.72 16.40
N SER A 27 -21.85 10.07 15.21
CA SER A 27 -20.65 9.44 14.66
C SER A 27 -19.41 9.90 15.43
N THR A 28 -18.78 8.96 16.13
CA THR A 28 -17.48 9.16 16.77
C THR A 28 -16.40 9.28 15.69
N LEU A 29 -15.95 10.51 15.45
CA LEU A 29 -14.72 10.83 14.72
C LEU A 29 -13.50 10.30 15.49
N ALA A 30 -12.83 9.28 14.93
CA ALA A 30 -11.46 8.95 15.29
C ALA A 30 -10.77 8.21 14.12
N ASN A 31 -10.28 8.98 13.15
CA ASN A 31 -9.13 8.62 12.31
C ASN A 31 -8.57 9.91 11.70
N PRO A 32 -7.38 10.39 12.13
CA PRO A 32 -6.69 11.43 11.39
C PRO A 32 -5.95 10.78 10.22
N VAL A 33 -6.57 10.73 9.04
CA VAL A 33 -5.83 10.50 7.80
C VAL A 33 -5.44 11.87 7.25
N ARG A 34 -4.19 12.25 7.47
CA ARG A 34 -3.59 13.53 7.04
C ARG A 34 -2.86 13.33 5.72
N GLY A 35 -3.12 14.24 4.75
CA GLY A 35 -2.65 14.26 3.35
C GLY A 35 -1.12 14.30 3.16
N PHE A 36 -0.58 14.20 1.94
CA PHE A 36 -0.73 15.17 0.83
C PHE A 36 -0.50 14.52 -0.55
N GLY A 37 -1.12 15.11 -1.58
CA GLY A 37 -1.01 14.69 -2.98
C GLY A 37 0.26 15.18 -3.69
N LEU A 38 0.58 14.51 -4.80
CA LEU A 38 1.60 14.89 -5.77
C LEU A 38 1.06 15.95 -6.75
N PRO A 39 1.87 16.95 -7.15
CA PRO A 39 1.49 17.91 -8.20
C PRO A 39 1.73 17.32 -9.60
N THR A 40 0.70 17.26 -10.44
CA THR A 40 0.85 16.96 -11.88
C THR A 40 0.87 18.25 -12.69
N ASN A 41 2.07 18.81 -12.88
CA ASN A 41 2.31 19.82 -13.92
C ASN A 41 2.98 19.14 -15.11
N ASN A 42 2.21 18.77 -16.14
CA ASN A 42 2.75 18.47 -17.46
C ASN A 42 2.22 19.50 -18.45
N HIS A 43 3.11 20.42 -18.81
CA HIS A 43 2.96 21.34 -19.94
C HIS A 43 3.28 20.54 -21.22
N ILE A 44 2.25 20.29 -22.04
CA ILE A 44 2.42 19.68 -23.36
C ILE A 44 2.56 20.81 -24.38
N GLN A 45 3.74 20.94 -24.99
CA GLN A 45 3.93 21.65 -26.25
C GLN A 45 3.65 20.67 -27.40
N THR A 46 2.73 21.03 -28.29
CA THR A 46 2.42 20.27 -29.50
C THR A 46 2.89 21.09 -30.70
N GLU A 47 3.96 20.67 -31.35
CA GLU A 47 4.35 21.18 -32.66
C GLU A 47 3.52 20.49 -33.74
N ALA A 48 2.92 21.31 -34.61
CA ALA A 48 2.16 20.89 -35.77
C ALA A 48 3.10 20.74 -36.98
N SER A 49 2.92 19.69 -37.76
CA SER A 49 3.42 19.61 -39.13
C SER A 49 2.24 19.33 -40.05
N GLU A 50 1.93 20.33 -40.86
CA GLU A 50 0.98 20.30 -41.97
C GLU A 50 1.53 19.42 -43.11
N SER A 51 0.65 18.66 -43.76
CA SER A 51 0.88 18.15 -45.11
C SER A 51 -0.44 18.01 -45.85
N THR A 52 -0.63 18.90 -46.82
CA THR A 52 -1.71 18.94 -47.80
C THR A 52 -1.43 17.93 -48.92
N ASN A 53 -2.38 17.05 -49.25
CA ASN A 53 -2.94 16.94 -50.62
C ASN A 53 -3.98 15.82 -50.77
N LEU A 54 -5.02 16.18 -51.52
CA LEU A 54 -6.13 15.37 -52.01
C LEU A 54 -5.72 14.53 -53.23
N GLN A 55 -6.34 13.35 -53.39
CA GLN A 55 -7.00 12.99 -54.65
C GLN A 55 -8.03 11.85 -54.45
N GLU A 56 -9.23 12.10 -54.98
CA GLU A 56 -10.38 11.20 -55.15
C GLU A 56 -10.12 10.12 -56.22
N ALA A 57 -10.68 8.92 -56.03
CA ALA A 57 -11.62 8.30 -57.00
C ALA A 57 -12.16 6.93 -56.51
N GLN A 58 -13.46 6.91 -56.27
CA GLN A 58 -14.51 5.89 -56.51
C GLN A 58 -14.22 4.37 -56.66
N ALA A 59 -14.99 3.63 -55.84
CA ALA A 59 -15.93 2.53 -56.16
C ALA A 59 -15.46 1.06 -56.35
N ALA A 60 -16.24 0.21 -55.65
CA ALA A 60 -16.63 -1.18 -55.90
C ALA A 60 -15.74 -2.35 -55.42
N ASP A 61 -16.45 -3.34 -54.86
CA ASP A 61 -16.13 -4.72 -54.51
C ASP A 61 -15.30 -5.03 -53.23
N GLU A 62 -16.07 -5.32 -52.18
CA GLU A 62 -15.69 -6.21 -51.09
C GLU A 62 -15.61 -7.68 -51.56
N GLN A 63 -14.80 -8.46 -50.84
CA GLN A 63 -14.78 -9.93 -50.78
C GLN A 63 -14.09 -10.69 -51.92
N SER A 64 -12.77 -10.60 -52.01
CA SER A 64 -11.87 -11.74 -52.27
C SER A 64 -10.43 -11.22 -52.27
N LEU A 65 -9.47 -11.95 -51.69
CA LEU A 65 -8.00 -11.70 -51.66
C LEU A 65 -7.36 -11.23 -50.34
N LEU A 66 -7.93 -11.61 -49.19
CA LEU A 66 -7.22 -11.60 -47.91
C LEU A 66 -6.45 -12.92 -47.69
N SER A 67 -5.55 -13.29 -48.61
CA SER A 67 -4.61 -14.43 -48.44
C SER A 67 -3.52 -14.46 -49.52
N LYS A 68 -2.60 -13.47 -49.55
CA LYS A 68 -1.25 -13.58 -50.17
C LYS A 68 -0.49 -12.25 -50.08
N ALA A 69 -0.03 -11.86 -48.89
CA ALA A 69 1.04 -10.85 -48.75
C ALA A 69 1.56 -10.79 -47.30
N ILE A 70 2.15 -11.87 -46.80
CA ILE A 70 3.05 -11.79 -45.64
C ILE A 70 4.36 -12.45 -46.05
N GLN A 71 5.18 -11.69 -46.77
CA GLN A 71 6.59 -11.98 -46.96
C GLN A 71 7.39 -10.79 -46.43
N GLN A 72 8.07 -11.07 -45.32
CA GLN A 72 9.26 -10.42 -44.77
C GLN A 72 9.61 -9.02 -45.32
N ARG A 73 9.38 -7.99 -44.50
CA ARG A 73 10.21 -6.77 -44.50
C ARG A 73 10.99 -6.72 -43.18
N SER A 74 12.30 -6.83 -43.29
CA SER A 74 13.25 -6.51 -42.23
C SER A 74 13.17 -5.00 -41.94
N PHE A 75 12.97 -4.65 -40.67
CA PHE A 75 13.04 -3.27 -40.21
C PHE A 75 14.51 -2.90 -39.95
N GLY A 76 15.19 -2.38 -40.98
CA GLY A 76 16.41 -1.59 -40.80
C GLY A 76 16.03 -0.13 -40.53
N HIS A 77 16.32 0.39 -39.35
CA HIS A 77 16.13 1.82 -39.06
C HIS A 77 17.33 2.61 -39.58
N ASP A 78 17.07 3.49 -40.54
CA ASP A 78 18.02 4.49 -41.03
C ASP A 78 18.16 5.62 -39.99
N ILE A 79 19.31 5.65 -39.32
CA ILE A 79 19.62 6.56 -38.21
C ILE A 79 20.27 7.88 -38.70
N SER A 80 20.39 8.07 -40.01
CA SER A 80 21.13 9.19 -40.61
C SER A 80 20.45 10.56 -40.51
N ARG A 81 19.28 10.66 -39.86
CA ARG A 81 18.46 11.89 -39.80
C ARG A 81 18.21 12.46 -38.40
N ILE A 82 18.90 11.96 -37.37
CA ILE A 82 18.86 12.61 -36.05
C ILE A 82 19.64 13.93 -36.14
N SER A 83 18.92 15.05 -36.24
CA SER A 83 19.51 16.38 -36.12
C SER A 83 19.81 16.68 -34.65
N LEU A 84 21.09 16.64 -34.28
CA LEU A 84 21.57 17.12 -32.98
C LEU A 84 21.66 18.66 -33.00
N ARG A 85 20.66 19.32 -32.41
CA ARG A 85 20.74 20.71 -31.88
C ARG A 85 20.40 20.57 -30.39
N ASP A 86 21.22 20.90 -29.40
CA ASP A 86 22.10 22.06 -29.18
C ASP A 86 23.48 21.65 -28.61
N PRO A 87 24.53 22.49 -28.71
CA PRO A 87 25.81 22.21 -28.07
C PRO A 87 25.69 22.30 -26.54
N GLN A 88 25.90 21.17 -25.87
CA GLN A 88 26.19 21.14 -24.44
C GLN A 88 27.38 22.06 -24.15
N VAL A 89 27.24 22.91 -23.12
CA VAL A 89 28.33 23.72 -22.57
C VAL A 89 29.51 22.79 -22.29
N LYS A 90 30.56 22.95 -23.07
CA LYS A 90 31.82 22.24 -22.92
C LYS A 90 32.44 22.72 -21.60
N LEU A 91 32.37 21.89 -20.55
CA LEU A 91 33.17 22.10 -19.34
C LEU A 91 34.64 22.08 -19.78
N ALA A 92 35.30 23.22 -19.72
CA ALA A 92 36.72 23.36 -20.03
C ALA A 92 37.53 22.81 -18.86
N VAL A 93 37.65 21.49 -18.79
CA VAL A 93 38.51 20.82 -17.82
C VAL A 93 39.97 21.15 -18.17
N GLY A 94 40.71 21.74 -17.23
CA GLY A 94 42.15 22.03 -17.34
C GLY A 94 42.55 23.49 -17.56
N GLU A 95 41.66 24.47 -17.36
CA GLU A 95 42.07 25.88 -17.27
C GLU A 95 42.71 26.19 -15.89
N PRO A 96 43.84 26.91 -15.84
CA PRO A 96 44.42 27.34 -14.57
C PRO A 96 43.40 28.19 -13.78
N ASN A 97 43.03 27.72 -12.59
CA ASN A 97 41.97 28.26 -11.71
C ASN A 97 40.52 27.80 -11.99
N ASP A 98 40.30 26.63 -12.61
CA ASP A 98 38.97 26.01 -12.58
C ASP A 98 38.53 25.74 -11.12
N GLN A 99 37.38 26.29 -10.74
CA GLN A 99 36.80 26.13 -9.41
C GLN A 99 36.51 24.66 -9.07
N TYR A 100 36.23 23.83 -10.09
CA TYR A 100 35.94 22.41 -9.88
C TYR A 100 37.21 21.60 -9.57
N GLU A 101 38.34 21.89 -10.22
CA GLU A 101 39.63 21.29 -9.87
C GLU A 101 40.08 21.72 -8.47
N GLN A 102 39.91 23.00 -8.10
CA GLN A 102 40.24 23.47 -6.76
C GLN A 102 39.39 22.78 -5.67
N GLN A 103 38.11 22.52 -5.94
CA GLN A 103 37.26 21.74 -5.03
C GLN A 103 37.69 20.28 -4.95
N ALA A 104 38.03 19.67 -6.09
CA ALA A 104 38.52 18.29 -6.13
C ALA A 104 39.84 18.14 -5.35
N ASP A 105 40.78 19.06 -5.53
CA ASP A 105 42.05 19.09 -4.80
C ASP A 105 41.85 19.37 -3.31
N SER A 106 40.89 20.22 -2.94
CA SER A 106 40.52 20.45 -1.54
C SER A 106 39.96 19.17 -0.89
N MET A 107 39.13 18.41 -1.60
CA MET A 107 38.59 17.13 -1.11
C MET A 107 39.67 16.05 -1.03
N ALA A 108 40.54 15.96 -2.02
CA ALA A 108 41.67 15.02 -2.02
C ALA A 108 42.62 15.30 -0.84
N ASN A 109 42.92 16.58 -0.56
CA ASN A 109 43.69 16.98 0.61
C ASN A 109 42.96 16.65 1.91
N GLN A 110 41.65 16.88 2.01
CA GLN A 110 40.88 16.53 3.20
C GLN A 110 40.90 15.02 3.52
N VAL A 111 40.87 14.18 2.48
CA VAL A 111 40.98 12.72 2.61
C VAL A 111 42.40 12.30 3.00
N MET A 112 43.43 12.93 2.43
CA MET A 112 44.83 12.64 2.75
C MET A 112 45.22 13.02 4.19
N TRP A 113 44.62 14.08 4.74
CA TRP A 113 44.95 14.58 6.08
C TRP A 113 44.15 13.92 7.22
N ASN A 114 43.05 13.23 6.89
CA ASN A 114 42.27 12.42 7.84
C ASN A 114 42.20 10.95 7.38
N PRO A 115 43.31 10.20 7.38
CA PRO A 115 43.21 8.75 7.21
C PRO A 115 42.38 8.17 8.37
N PRO A 116 41.37 7.33 8.11
CA PRO A 116 40.68 6.62 9.18
C PRO A 116 41.73 5.83 9.97
N SER A 117 41.78 6.07 11.28
CA SER A 117 42.75 5.44 12.18
C SER A 117 42.65 3.93 12.05
N ALA A 118 43.63 3.33 11.37
CA ALA A 118 43.86 1.90 11.40
C ALA A 118 44.27 1.51 12.83
N GLN A 119 43.34 0.98 13.61
CA GLN A 119 43.70 0.31 14.86
C GLN A 119 44.30 -1.07 14.54
N PRO A 120 45.41 -1.45 15.20
CA PRO A 120 46.07 -2.73 14.97
C PRO A 120 45.24 -3.87 15.57
N VAL A 121 44.95 -4.87 14.73
CA VAL A 121 44.38 -6.15 15.15
C VAL A 121 45.43 -6.90 15.97
N HIS A 122 45.34 -6.80 17.30
CA HIS A 122 46.07 -7.71 18.18
C HIS A 122 45.35 -9.08 18.22
N ARG A 123 46.02 -10.02 17.55
CA ARG A 123 45.79 -11.47 17.54
C ARG A 123 45.79 -12.02 18.97
N LEU A 124 44.61 -12.41 19.48
CA LEU A 124 44.47 -13.21 20.70
C LEU A 124 44.36 -14.68 20.31
N SER A 125 45.53 -15.31 20.17
CA SER A 125 45.71 -16.75 20.19
C SER A 125 46.37 -17.12 21.53
N GLN A 126 45.58 -17.56 22.51
CA GLN A 126 45.95 -18.44 23.63
C GLN A 126 44.87 -18.39 24.70
N PHE A 127 43.92 -19.31 24.65
CA PHE A 127 43.36 -20.00 25.83
C PHE A 127 42.69 -21.28 25.32
N SER A 128 43.53 -22.27 25.02
CA SER A 128 43.10 -23.65 24.94
C SER A 128 43.29 -24.29 26.32
N GLN A 129 42.44 -25.27 26.63
CA GLN A 129 42.66 -26.34 27.62
C GLN A 129 42.60 -25.96 29.11
N THR A 130 41.42 -26.17 29.70
CA THR A 130 41.27 -26.95 30.95
C THR A 130 39.78 -27.14 31.26
N LYS A 131 39.22 -28.30 30.90
CA LYS A 131 38.13 -28.98 31.63
C LYS A 131 37.77 -30.33 30.99
N GLU A 132 38.77 -31.20 30.90
CA GLU A 132 38.55 -32.65 30.92
C GLU A 132 39.35 -33.18 32.11
N GLN A 133 38.68 -33.36 33.25
CA GLN A 133 39.02 -34.27 34.35
C GLN A 133 38.14 -33.91 35.55
N ASN A 134 36.96 -34.53 35.64
CA ASN A 134 36.38 -35.00 36.90
C ASN A 134 35.05 -35.70 36.62
N LEU A 135 35.14 -36.95 36.14
CA LEU A 135 34.09 -37.94 36.22
C LEU A 135 34.74 -39.22 36.75
N ARG A 136 34.80 -39.33 38.08
CA ARG A 136 35.03 -40.61 38.76
C ARG A 136 33.86 -40.93 39.67
N ILE A 137 33.27 -42.06 39.32
CA ILE A 137 32.20 -42.78 40.00
C ILE A 137 32.71 -43.30 41.35
N SER A 138 31.94 -43.10 42.41
CA SER A 138 31.93 -43.98 43.57
C SER A 138 30.50 -44.10 44.12
N ARG A 139 29.99 -45.33 44.14
CA ARG A 139 28.67 -45.73 44.66
C ARG A 139 28.73 -46.04 46.17
N SER A 140 27.62 -45.72 46.84
CA SER A 140 26.98 -46.35 48.02
C SER A 140 27.57 -46.15 49.43
N PRO A 141 26.79 -46.37 50.52
CA PRO A 141 25.31 -46.34 50.70
C PRO A 141 24.83 -45.59 51.98
N GLY A 142 23.52 -45.37 52.13
CA GLY A 142 22.89 -45.32 53.47
C GLY A 142 22.08 -44.06 53.85
N ASP A 143 20.78 -44.13 53.57
CA ASP A 143 19.63 -43.79 54.42
C ASP A 143 19.81 -42.91 55.69
N SER A 144 19.11 -41.77 55.75
CA SER A 144 18.23 -41.37 56.87
C SER A 144 17.64 -39.98 56.66
N GLY A 145 16.35 -39.84 56.99
CA GLY A 145 15.49 -38.71 56.67
C GLY A 145 15.80 -37.41 57.42
N GLY A 146 15.45 -36.30 56.76
CA GLY A 146 15.46 -34.96 57.33
C GLY A 146 14.61 -34.03 56.46
N LYS A 147 13.36 -33.84 56.87
CA LYS A 147 12.40 -32.87 56.33
C LYS A 147 13.01 -31.47 56.46
N SER A 148 13.28 -30.79 55.36
CA SER A 148 13.50 -29.34 55.33
C SER A 148 12.62 -28.75 54.23
N THR A 149 11.59 -28.06 54.67
CA THR A 149 10.70 -27.23 53.87
C THR A 149 11.33 -25.85 53.77
N ASP A 150 12.00 -25.58 52.66
CA ASP A 150 12.24 -24.21 52.17
C ASP A 150 12.39 -24.29 50.64
N THR A 151 11.29 -24.63 49.99
CA THR A 151 11.10 -24.35 48.57
C THR A 151 10.70 -22.89 48.47
N GLN A 152 11.70 -21.99 48.38
CA GLN A 152 11.49 -20.71 47.73
C GLN A 152 11.29 -21.01 46.24
N THR A 153 10.02 -21.16 45.85
CA THR A 153 9.59 -21.12 44.46
C THR A 153 10.01 -19.75 43.94
N LYS A 154 11.14 -19.69 43.22
CA LYS A 154 11.37 -18.62 42.25
C LYS A 154 10.25 -18.77 41.22
N GLU A 155 9.19 -18.00 41.40
CA GLU A 155 8.18 -17.79 40.37
C GLU A 155 8.89 -17.13 39.19
N SER A 156 9.24 -17.93 38.18
CA SER A 156 9.60 -17.41 36.87
C SER A 156 8.33 -16.81 36.28
N VAL A 157 8.27 -15.48 36.22
CA VAL A 157 7.17 -14.76 35.56
C VAL A 157 7.20 -15.13 34.08
N THR A 158 6.24 -15.93 33.65
CA THR A 158 6.04 -16.26 32.23
C THR A 158 5.17 -15.18 31.57
N TRP A 159 5.33 -14.97 30.26
CA TRP A 159 4.68 -13.95 29.44
C TRP A 159 3.13 -13.86 29.51
N LEU A 160 2.44 -14.74 30.25
CA LEU A 160 0.99 -14.67 30.42
C LEU A 160 0.52 -13.63 31.45
N ASP A 161 1.40 -13.10 32.31
CA ASP A 161 1.02 -12.22 33.42
C ASP A 161 1.27 -10.73 33.18
N LEU A 162 1.43 -10.29 31.93
CA LEU A 162 1.31 -8.87 31.62
C LEU A 162 -0.08 -8.38 32.03
N PRO A 163 -0.20 -7.39 32.95
CA PRO A 163 -1.45 -6.68 33.06
C PRO A 163 -1.64 -5.94 31.73
N HIS A 164 -2.67 -6.30 30.98
CA HIS A 164 -3.26 -5.50 29.90
C HIS A 164 -3.74 -4.09 30.37
N ALA A 165 -3.21 -3.55 31.47
CA ALA A 165 -3.61 -2.31 32.10
C ALA A 165 -3.41 -1.08 31.20
N HIS A 166 -2.45 -1.09 30.28
CA HIS A 166 -2.26 0.01 29.32
C HIS A 166 -3.26 0.00 28.14
N LEU A 167 -4.07 -1.06 27.99
CA LEU A 167 -5.09 -1.19 26.93
C LEU A 167 -6.52 -1.37 27.45
N LYS A 168 -6.77 -1.28 28.77
CA LYS A 168 -8.14 -1.18 29.26
C LYS A 168 -8.75 0.13 28.75
N LYS A 169 -9.81 0.01 27.93
CA LYS A 169 -10.78 1.08 27.62
C LYS A 169 -11.22 1.75 28.93
N GLY A 170 -10.54 2.82 29.31
CA GLY A 170 -10.68 3.42 30.64
C GLY A 170 -9.44 4.19 31.12
N ALA A 171 -8.27 3.98 30.50
CA ALA A 171 -7.11 4.83 30.77
C ALA A 171 -7.47 6.31 30.50
N LYS A 172 -7.41 7.13 31.54
CA LYS A 172 -7.70 8.57 31.48
C LYS A 172 -6.86 9.19 30.36
N LYS A 173 -7.49 10.04 29.53
CA LYS A 173 -6.81 10.95 28.59
C LYS A 173 -5.69 11.66 29.36
N GLY A 174 -4.44 11.22 29.21
CA GLY A 174 -3.30 11.76 29.96
C GLY A 174 -2.24 10.74 30.42
N ALA A 175 -2.47 9.42 30.34
CA ALA A 175 -1.41 8.44 30.56
C ALA A 175 -0.32 8.63 29.50
N LYS A 176 0.90 9.00 29.91
CA LYS A 176 2.05 9.04 29.00
C LYS A 176 2.29 7.61 28.52
N LYS A 177 2.66 7.43 27.25
CA LYS A 177 3.19 6.15 26.77
C LYS A 177 4.41 5.82 27.63
N GLY A 178 4.26 4.91 28.59
CA GLY A 178 5.32 4.50 29.49
C GLY A 178 6.45 3.86 28.70
N LYS A 179 7.66 4.33 28.92
CA LYS A 179 8.87 3.81 28.30
C LYS A 179 9.26 2.51 29.02
N LEU A 180 9.54 1.47 28.24
CA LEU A 180 9.97 0.17 28.76
C LEU A 180 11.49 0.06 28.68
N THR A 181 12.13 -0.22 29.82
CA THR A 181 13.57 -0.49 29.87
C THR A 181 13.80 -2.00 29.89
N LEU A 182 14.66 -2.49 29.00
CA LEU A 182 15.03 -3.90 28.92
C LEU A 182 15.74 -4.33 30.22
N THR A 183 15.22 -5.38 30.84
CA THR A 183 15.77 -5.93 32.09
C THR A 183 16.45 -7.27 31.89
N SER A 184 15.91 -8.19 31.10
CA SER A 184 16.65 -9.41 30.76
C SER A 184 16.22 -10.01 29.42
N VAL A 185 17.07 -10.90 28.90
CA VAL A 185 16.85 -11.68 27.68
C VAL A 185 17.09 -13.13 28.04
N GLU A 186 16.05 -13.95 28.04
CA GLU A 186 16.13 -15.39 28.27
C GLU A 186 15.83 -16.14 26.98
N ASN A 187 16.80 -16.94 26.52
CA ASN A 187 16.65 -17.81 25.36
C ASN A 187 16.91 -19.25 25.81
N THR A 188 15.83 -19.95 26.16
CA THR A 188 15.90 -21.37 26.55
C THR A 188 15.57 -22.25 25.34
N PRO A 189 16.37 -23.32 25.07
CA PRO A 189 16.07 -24.25 23.99
C PRO A 189 14.66 -24.84 24.14
N ASN A 190 13.85 -24.77 23.08
CA ASN A 190 12.46 -25.26 23.00
C ASN A 190 11.39 -24.45 23.75
N ALA A 191 11.71 -23.26 24.26
CA ALA A 191 10.70 -22.31 24.74
C ALA A 191 10.65 -21.08 23.84
N ASP A 192 9.55 -20.35 23.88
CA ASP A 192 9.49 -19.04 23.23
C ASP A 192 10.48 -18.09 23.93
N PRO A 193 11.39 -17.45 23.18
CA PRO A 193 12.38 -16.56 23.77
C PRO A 193 11.69 -15.37 24.45
N THR A 194 12.20 -14.98 25.62
CA THR A 194 11.53 -14.07 26.56
C THR A 194 12.37 -12.81 26.75
N LEU A 195 11.77 -11.63 26.53
CA LEU A 195 12.31 -10.34 26.98
C LEU A 195 11.59 -9.93 28.25
N THR A 196 12.34 -9.54 29.28
CA THR A 196 11.79 -8.97 30.52
C THR A 196 12.05 -7.47 30.50
N TYR A 197 11.12 -6.66 31.03
CA TYR A 197 11.25 -5.20 31.08
C TYR A 197 10.54 -4.59 32.30
N ALA A 198 10.99 -3.40 32.70
CA ALA A 198 10.34 -2.58 33.71
C ALA A 198 9.72 -1.33 33.06
N SER A 199 8.48 -1.01 33.42
CA SER A 199 7.86 0.27 33.07
C SER A 199 8.45 1.37 33.96
N GLU A 200 8.80 2.52 33.39
CA GLU A 200 9.32 3.65 34.19
C GLU A 200 8.30 4.17 35.23
N GLU A 201 7.00 3.84 35.10
CA GLU A 201 5.92 4.34 35.97
C GLU A 201 5.56 3.40 37.14
N ASP A 202 5.91 2.11 37.10
CA ASP A 202 5.62 1.14 38.19
C ASP A 202 6.82 0.87 39.11
N VAL A 203 7.92 1.61 38.98
CA VAL A 203 9.00 1.57 39.98
C VAL A 203 8.54 2.34 41.21
N ASP A 204 7.82 1.66 42.10
CA ASP A 204 7.70 2.08 43.48
C ASP A 204 9.10 2.08 44.09
N LEU A 205 9.72 3.27 44.10
CA LEU A 205 11.08 3.57 44.60
C LEU A 205 11.29 3.17 46.07
N THR A 206 10.27 2.61 46.74
CA THR A 206 10.35 2.12 48.11
C THR A 206 10.67 0.62 48.23
N SER A 207 10.54 -0.17 47.15
CA SER A 207 10.91 -1.59 47.18
C SER A 207 12.39 -1.80 46.77
N LYS A 208 13.27 -1.91 47.77
CA LYS A 208 14.74 -2.07 47.66
C LYS A 208 15.23 -3.37 46.97
N ASN A 209 14.36 -4.13 46.31
CA ASN A 209 14.70 -5.44 45.74
C ASN A 209 14.52 -5.53 44.22
N SER A 210 14.25 -4.44 43.50
CA SER A 210 14.53 -4.45 42.06
C SER A 210 16.04 -4.41 41.92
N GLU A 211 16.67 -5.57 41.67
CA GLU A 211 18.03 -5.65 41.15
C GLU A 211 18.06 -4.75 39.90
N GLU A 212 18.54 -3.53 40.08
CA GLU A 212 18.89 -2.63 39.00
C GLU A 212 19.83 -3.44 38.11
N ILE A 213 19.37 -3.75 36.89
CA ILE A 213 20.22 -4.49 35.97
C ILE A 213 21.42 -3.62 35.74
N ASP A 214 22.55 -4.14 36.21
CA ASP A 214 23.86 -3.56 36.02
C ASP A 214 23.95 -3.08 34.58
N ASP A 215 24.16 -1.76 34.41
CA ASP A 215 24.31 -1.14 33.09
C ASP A 215 25.32 -1.90 32.21
N SER A 216 26.28 -2.59 32.84
CA SER A 216 27.18 -3.54 32.18
C SER A 216 26.44 -4.65 31.42
N ARG A 217 25.45 -5.31 32.04
CA ARG A 217 24.68 -6.40 31.42
C ARG A 217 23.78 -5.87 30.31
N LYS A 218 23.16 -4.70 30.51
CA LYS A 218 22.35 -4.04 29.47
C LYS A 218 23.21 -3.69 28.24
N ASN A 219 24.38 -3.09 28.45
CA ASN A 219 25.32 -2.78 27.38
C ASN A 219 25.84 -4.03 26.67
N GLN A 220 26.08 -5.12 27.41
CA GLN A 220 26.43 -6.41 26.84
C GLN A 220 25.33 -6.93 25.90
N ILE A 221 24.06 -6.91 26.33
CA ILE A 221 22.93 -7.36 25.52
C ILE A 221 22.80 -6.51 24.23
N ILE A 222 22.98 -5.19 24.34
CA ILE A 222 22.96 -4.29 23.18
C ILE A 222 24.10 -4.64 22.21
N ALA A 223 25.31 -4.90 22.72
CA ALA A 223 26.43 -5.31 21.91
C ALA A 223 26.16 -6.64 21.19
N GLU A 224 25.57 -7.61 21.87
CA GLU A 224 25.14 -8.89 21.28
C GLU A 224 24.11 -8.68 20.16
N ILE A 225 23.13 -7.79 20.35
CA ILE A 225 22.13 -7.44 19.32
C ILE A 225 22.79 -6.77 18.11
N VAL A 226 23.73 -5.85 18.33
CA VAL A 226 24.46 -5.17 17.24
C VAL A 226 25.29 -6.18 16.45
N VAL A 227 25.97 -7.12 17.12
CA VAL A 227 26.70 -8.21 16.46
C VAL A 227 25.75 -9.07 15.64
N ALA A 228 24.61 -9.47 16.19
CA ALA A 228 23.62 -10.27 15.47
C ALA A 228 23.07 -9.53 14.24
N ARG A 229 22.80 -8.21 14.33
CA ARG A 229 22.37 -7.39 13.19
C ARG A 229 23.43 -7.32 12.10
N ASN A 230 24.70 -7.16 12.47
CA ASN A 230 25.81 -7.10 11.52
C ASN A 230 26.06 -8.45 10.82
N ALA A 231 25.61 -9.57 11.41
CA ALA A 231 25.69 -10.90 10.81
C ALA A 231 24.59 -11.16 9.77
N ILE A 232 23.56 -10.32 9.67
CA ILE A 232 22.47 -10.47 8.70
C ILE A 232 23.02 -10.07 7.31
N PRO A 233 22.92 -10.94 6.29
CA PRO A 233 23.37 -10.60 4.94
C PRO A 233 22.64 -9.36 4.42
N ALA A 234 23.40 -8.31 4.09
CA ALA A 234 22.85 -7.05 3.61
C ALA A 234 22.19 -7.21 2.24
N ARG A 235 21.12 -6.45 2.01
CA ARG A 235 20.43 -6.38 0.72
C ARG A 235 20.42 -4.98 0.15
N GLU A 236 20.34 -4.92 -1.18
CA GLU A 236 20.13 -3.65 -1.86
C GLU A 236 18.72 -3.14 -1.52
N ILE A 237 18.70 -2.00 -0.84
CA ILE A 237 17.49 -1.27 -0.47
C ILE A 237 17.63 0.10 -1.11
N GLY A 238 16.94 0.28 -2.24
CA GLY A 238 16.94 1.52 -3.00
C GLY A 238 15.94 2.52 -2.46
N ARG A 239 15.91 3.70 -3.09
CA ARG A 239 14.79 4.63 -2.92
C ARG A 239 13.60 4.21 -3.76
N SER A 240 12.41 4.59 -3.31
CA SER A 240 11.18 4.34 -4.06
C SER A 240 11.29 4.89 -5.50
N PRO A 241 10.88 4.10 -6.51
CA PRO A 241 10.85 4.54 -7.90
C PRO A 241 9.66 5.45 -8.21
N TYR A 242 8.76 5.69 -7.25
CA TYR A 242 7.53 6.45 -7.43
C TYR A 242 7.66 7.95 -7.12
N GLY A 243 8.87 8.52 -7.24
CA GLY A 243 9.15 9.97 -7.08
C GLY A 243 10.03 10.30 -5.86
N GLU A 244 10.13 11.60 -5.50
CA GLU A 244 10.94 12.14 -4.37
C GLU A 244 10.57 11.60 -2.97
N ALA A 245 9.70 10.60 -2.88
CA ALA A 245 9.24 10.05 -1.63
C ALA A 245 10.36 9.35 -0.87
N VAL A 246 10.60 9.86 0.34
CA VAL A 246 11.54 9.35 1.33
C VAL A 246 11.06 7.96 1.78
N GLY A 247 11.76 6.90 1.39
CA GLY A 247 11.40 5.55 1.77
C GLY A 247 12.35 4.51 1.18
N ASN A 248 12.58 3.47 1.97
CA ASN A 248 13.32 2.27 1.61
C ASN A 248 12.43 1.39 0.72
N PHE A 249 13.01 0.86 -0.34
CA PHE A 249 12.28 0.10 -1.34
C PHE A 249 13.13 -1.05 -1.86
N HIS A 250 12.53 -2.24 -1.90
CA HIS A 250 13.11 -3.43 -2.48
C HIS A 250 12.05 -4.15 -3.33
N ASP A 251 12.35 -4.44 -4.59
CA ASP A 251 11.50 -5.21 -5.50
C ASP A 251 12.38 -6.17 -6.32
N PRO A 252 12.23 -7.50 -6.13
CA PRO A 252 13.07 -8.48 -6.81
C PRO A 252 12.95 -8.41 -8.34
N ALA A 253 11.82 -7.99 -8.89
CA ALA A 253 11.69 -7.90 -10.33
C ALA A 253 12.21 -6.58 -10.93
N ARG A 254 12.80 -5.71 -10.09
CA ARG A 254 13.63 -4.57 -10.54
C ARG A 254 15.12 -4.83 -10.36
N ALA A 255 15.51 -5.76 -9.50
CA ALA A 255 16.90 -6.17 -9.28
C ALA A 255 17.37 -7.13 -10.40
N LYS A 256 17.47 -6.62 -11.64
CA LYS A 256 17.78 -7.44 -12.84
C LYS A 256 19.13 -8.13 -12.77
N ASP A 257 20.08 -7.53 -12.07
CA ASP A 257 21.44 -8.04 -11.92
C ASP A 257 21.63 -8.88 -10.64
N ASP A 258 20.57 -9.05 -9.84
CA ASP A 258 20.60 -9.92 -8.66
C ASP A 258 20.18 -11.36 -9.04
N PRO A 259 21.10 -12.33 -9.07
CA PRO A 259 20.79 -13.71 -9.41
C PRO A 259 19.78 -14.34 -8.45
N ILE A 260 19.74 -13.89 -7.19
CA ILE A 260 18.77 -14.35 -6.22
C ILE A 260 17.37 -13.88 -6.62
N ALA A 261 17.25 -12.62 -7.01
CA ALA A 261 15.98 -12.06 -7.43
C ALA A 261 15.46 -12.76 -8.69
N ALA A 262 16.35 -13.12 -9.63
CA ALA A 262 16.02 -13.94 -10.79
C ALA A 262 15.47 -15.32 -10.41
N GLN A 263 16.15 -16.04 -9.51
CA GLN A 263 15.70 -17.34 -8.99
C GLN A 263 14.34 -17.25 -8.30
N TYR A 264 14.16 -16.22 -7.45
CA TYR A 264 12.88 -15.96 -6.80
C TYR A 264 11.77 -15.71 -7.80
N ASN A 265 12.01 -14.86 -8.80
CA ASN A 265 11.02 -14.53 -9.82
C ASN A 265 10.63 -15.78 -10.63
N GLN A 266 11.57 -16.66 -10.95
CA GLN A 266 11.30 -17.94 -11.60
C GLN A 266 10.43 -18.86 -10.71
N TRP A 267 10.80 -19.03 -9.43
CA TRP A 267 10.04 -19.83 -8.47
C TRP A 267 8.59 -19.30 -8.32
N SER A 268 8.43 -17.98 -8.20
CA SER A 268 7.14 -17.34 -7.92
C SER A 268 6.08 -17.54 -9.02
N GLN A 269 6.49 -17.82 -10.27
CA GLN A 269 5.56 -18.04 -11.39
C GLN A 269 4.75 -19.33 -11.25
N GLY A 270 5.33 -20.36 -10.63
CA GLY A 270 4.69 -21.66 -10.45
C GLY A 270 4.22 -21.94 -9.02
N ALA A 271 4.62 -21.11 -8.05
CA ALA A 271 4.29 -21.31 -6.65
C ALA A 271 2.78 -21.21 -6.38
N GLN A 272 2.31 -22.06 -5.47
CA GLN A 272 0.93 -22.06 -4.95
C GLN A 272 0.98 -22.05 -3.42
N PRO A 273 -0.03 -21.50 -2.74
CA PRO A 273 -0.11 -21.63 -1.29
C PRO A 273 -0.25 -23.10 -0.87
N THR A 274 0.39 -23.49 0.23
CA THR A 274 0.24 -24.84 0.82
C THR A 274 -0.70 -24.83 2.03
N GLN A 275 -1.04 -23.66 2.55
CA GLN A 275 -1.97 -23.49 3.67
C GLN A 275 -3.28 -22.86 3.19
N LYS A 276 -4.41 -23.34 3.72
CA LYS A 276 -5.76 -22.83 3.41
C LYS A 276 -6.01 -22.70 1.89
N PHE A 277 -5.55 -23.69 1.13
CA PHE A 277 -5.71 -23.75 -0.32
C PHE A 277 -5.84 -25.21 -0.75
N ASP A 278 -6.98 -25.57 -1.32
CA ASP A 278 -7.20 -26.84 -1.97
C ASP A 278 -7.23 -26.65 -3.49
N PRO A 279 -6.25 -27.17 -4.25
CA PRO A 279 -6.21 -27.02 -5.70
C PRO A 279 -7.33 -27.78 -6.40
N SER A 280 -8.08 -28.66 -5.73
CA SER A 280 -9.26 -29.33 -6.28
C SER A 280 -10.55 -28.53 -6.05
N ASN A 281 -10.53 -27.56 -5.13
CA ASN A 281 -11.68 -26.72 -4.80
C ASN A 281 -11.77 -25.51 -5.76
N PRO A 282 -12.83 -25.40 -6.59
CA PRO A 282 -12.99 -24.30 -7.54
C PRO A 282 -13.03 -22.91 -6.88
N GLU A 283 -13.56 -22.82 -5.65
CA GLU A 283 -13.64 -21.57 -4.89
C GLU A 283 -12.24 -21.09 -4.47
N ASP A 284 -11.41 -22.00 -3.97
CA ASP A 284 -10.02 -21.68 -3.59
C ASP A 284 -9.19 -21.32 -4.82
N GLN A 285 -9.37 -22.03 -5.94
CA GLN A 285 -8.77 -21.65 -7.21
C GLN A 285 -9.17 -20.24 -7.64
N LYS A 286 -10.45 -19.89 -7.53
CA LYS A 286 -10.96 -18.55 -7.87
C LYS A 286 -10.34 -17.48 -6.96
N LYS A 287 -10.30 -17.69 -5.64
CA LYS A 287 -9.67 -16.77 -4.69
C LYS A 287 -8.17 -16.61 -4.97
N TRP A 288 -7.48 -17.69 -5.33
CA TRP A 288 -6.07 -17.64 -5.71
C TRP A 288 -5.85 -16.86 -7.02
N GLN A 289 -6.71 -17.04 -8.01
CA GLN A 289 -6.66 -16.24 -9.24
C GLN A 289 -6.88 -14.75 -8.98
N ILE A 290 -7.83 -14.41 -8.09
CA ILE A 290 -8.05 -13.04 -7.64
C ILE A 290 -6.78 -12.48 -7.00
N PHE A 291 -6.20 -13.18 -6.01
CA PHE A 291 -4.96 -12.75 -5.35
C PHE A 291 -3.83 -12.52 -6.35
N LYS A 292 -3.62 -13.44 -7.30
CA LYS A 292 -2.61 -13.30 -8.35
C LYS A 292 -2.83 -12.05 -9.23
N LYS A 293 -4.09 -11.68 -9.51
CA LYS A 293 -4.38 -10.45 -10.25
C LYS A 293 -4.23 -9.18 -9.41
N THR A 294 -4.31 -9.28 -8.08
CA THR A 294 -4.00 -8.17 -7.17
C THR A 294 -2.50 -7.85 -7.10
N ILE A 295 -1.62 -8.86 -7.25
CA ILE A 295 -0.15 -8.70 -7.22
C ILE A 295 0.34 -7.51 -8.10
N PRO A 296 0.05 -7.43 -9.41
CA PRO A 296 0.54 -6.31 -10.22
C PRO A 296 -0.11 -4.95 -9.89
N LEU A 297 -1.16 -4.92 -9.06
CA LEU A 297 -1.88 -3.69 -8.69
C LEU A 297 -1.34 -3.08 -7.38
N GLU A 298 -1.06 -3.91 -6.37
CA GLU A 298 -0.70 -3.47 -5.01
C GLU A 298 0.78 -3.68 -4.66
N GLY A 299 1.47 -4.58 -5.35
CA GLY A 299 2.85 -4.94 -5.04
C GLY A 299 3.15 -6.41 -5.27
N ARG A 300 4.42 -6.73 -5.53
CA ARG A 300 4.85 -8.12 -5.78
C ARG A 300 5.10 -8.84 -4.46
N LEU A 301 4.97 -10.17 -4.46
CA LEU A 301 5.06 -11.01 -3.25
C LEU A 301 6.29 -10.78 -2.35
N ALA A 302 7.46 -10.43 -2.90
CA ALA A 302 8.66 -10.09 -2.11
C ALA A 302 9.04 -8.60 -2.19
N THR A 303 8.09 -7.75 -2.60
CA THR A 303 8.28 -6.29 -2.50
C THR A 303 8.23 -5.89 -1.03
N ILE A 304 9.18 -5.09 -0.60
CA ILE A 304 9.17 -4.45 0.71
C ILE A 304 9.34 -2.95 0.47
N THR A 305 8.42 -2.16 1.01
CA THR A 305 8.45 -0.70 0.87
C THR A 305 8.15 -0.04 2.19
N THR A 306 8.77 1.11 2.44
CA THR A 306 8.49 1.96 3.59
C THR A 306 7.88 3.30 3.18
N PHE A 307 7.27 3.33 1.99
CA PHE A 307 6.52 4.47 1.48
C PHE A 307 5.41 4.89 2.46
N ASP A 308 5.07 6.18 2.46
CA ASP A 308 4.09 6.77 3.37
C ASP A 308 4.36 6.49 4.87
N LYS A 309 5.63 6.33 5.25
CA LYS A 309 6.06 6.05 6.64
C LYS A 309 5.44 4.77 7.20
N THR A 310 5.17 3.82 6.32
CA THR A 310 4.48 2.58 6.65
C THR A 310 5.25 1.41 6.07
N LEU A 311 5.56 0.39 6.89
CA LEU A 311 6.17 -0.82 6.39
C LEU A 311 5.11 -1.65 5.66
N THR A 312 5.31 -1.87 4.37
CA THR A 312 4.43 -2.68 3.55
C THR A 312 5.18 -3.87 2.99
N ILE A 313 4.57 -5.05 3.10
CA ILE A 313 5.12 -6.32 2.65
C ILE A 313 4.24 -6.88 1.54
N GLY A 314 4.87 -7.30 0.46
CA GLY A 314 4.20 -8.07 -0.58
C GLY A 314 3.14 -7.28 -1.34
N VAL A 315 1.95 -7.86 -1.40
CA VAL A 315 0.77 -7.35 -2.12
C VAL A 315 0.04 -6.26 -1.31
N GLY A 316 0.75 -5.22 -0.89
CA GLY A 316 0.14 -4.07 -0.20
C GLY A 316 -0.15 -4.25 1.30
N PHE A 317 0.34 -5.33 1.93
CA PHE A 317 0.08 -5.58 3.36
C PHE A 317 0.85 -4.64 4.27
N SER A 318 0.16 -3.63 4.78
CA SER A 318 0.72 -2.51 5.52
C SER A 318 0.74 -2.72 7.04
N SER A 319 1.75 -2.13 7.70
CA SER A 319 1.85 -2.04 9.16
C SER A 319 0.81 -1.13 9.80
N SER A 320 0.24 -0.17 9.06
CA SER A 320 -0.86 0.67 9.57
C SER A 320 -2.12 -0.16 9.88
N GLY A 321 -2.31 -1.26 9.15
CA GLY A 321 -3.37 -2.24 9.35
C GLY A 321 -2.95 -3.47 10.16
N ARG A 322 -1.72 -3.50 10.71
CA ARG A 322 -1.10 -4.66 11.39
C ARG A 322 -0.91 -5.91 10.50
N GLN A 323 -1.04 -5.76 9.18
CA GLN A 323 -0.99 -6.89 8.24
C GLN A 323 0.46 -7.31 7.98
N ALA A 324 1.39 -6.35 7.92
CA ALA A 324 2.82 -6.64 7.83
C ALA A 324 3.31 -7.45 9.04
N GLU A 325 2.94 -7.01 10.25
CA GLU A 325 3.20 -7.67 11.54
C GLU A 325 2.68 -9.10 11.52
N GLN A 326 1.44 -9.28 11.05
CA GLN A 326 0.81 -10.58 10.95
C GLN A 326 1.58 -11.53 10.02
N ILE A 327 2.00 -11.06 8.84
CA ILE A 327 2.77 -11.86 7.88
C ILE A 327 4.11 -12.30 8.46
N ILE A 328 4.84 -11.37 9.07
CA ILE A 328 6.15 -11.67 9.66
C ILE A 328 6.02 -12.60 10.85
N ALA A 329 5.04 -12.38 11.74
CA ALA A 329 4.81 -13.25 12.88
C ALA A 329 4.45 -14.68 12.45
N GLN A 330 3.54 -14.83 11.47
CA GLN A 330 3.20 -16.14 10.91
C GLN A 330 4.40 -16.83 10.28
N SER A 331 5.26 -16.06 9.58
CA SER A 331 6.42 -16.61 8.90
C SER A 331 7.51 -17.04 9.86
N PHE A 332 7.79 -16.23 10.89
CA PHE A 332 8.78 -16.56 11.92
C PHE A 332 8.34 -17.76 12.74
N ASP A 333 7.06 -17.86 13.12
CA ASP A 333 6.56 -19.04 13.85
C ASP A 333 6.71 -20.34 13.05
N ALA A 334 6.63 -20.29 11.71
CA ALA A 334 6.85 -21.44 10.84
C ALA A 334 8.35 -21.72 10.54
N LEU A 335 9.24 -20.80 10.91
CA LEU A 335 10.69 -20.86 10.69
C LEU A 335 11.46 -20.61 12.00
N PRO A 336 11.55 -21.61 12.91
CA PRO A 336 12.12 -21.42 14.24
C PRO A 336 13.55 -20.86 14.26
N GLU A 337 14.39 -21.24 13.30
CA GLU A 337 15.75 -20.73 13.17
C GLU A 337 15.78 -19.24 12.81
N VAL A 338 14.91 -18.82 11.90
CA VAL A 338 14.72 -17.41 11.52
C VAL A 338 14.13 -16.63 12.69
N LYS A 339 13.16 -17.19 13.42
CA LYS A 339 12.60 -16.59 14.64
C LYS A 339 13.68 -16.35 15.69
N ASN A 340 14.57 -17.32 15.90
CA ASN A 340 15.67 -17.19 16.84
C ASN A 340 16.69 -16.14 16.39
N LEU A 341 17.02 -16.08 15.09
CA LEU A 341 17.88 -15.04 14.54
C LEU A 341 17.27 -13.64 14.68
N ALA A 342 15.97 -13.49 14.38
CA ALA A 342 15.26 -12.24 14.56
C ALA A 342 15.30 -11.77 16.01
N PHE A 343 15.07 -12.70 16.95
CA PHE A 343 15.16 -12.43 18.39
C PHE A 343 16.56 -11.96 18.79
N GLN A 344 17.62 -12.63 18.33
CA GLN A 344 19.01 -12.21 18.55
C GLN A 344 19.30 -10.83 17.96
N ALA A 345 18.71 -10.49 16.81
CA ALA A 345 18.76 -9.16 16.21
C ALA A 345 17.86 -8.11 16.92
N GLY A 346 17.23 -8.49 18.03
CA GLY A 346 16.37 -7.65 18.84
C GLY A 346 15.04 -7.34 18.18
N LEU A 347 14.49 -8.25 17.35
CA LEU A 347 13.19 -8.15 16.69
C LEU A 347 12.29 -9.32 17.10
N ILE A 348 11.08 -9.00 17.53
CA ILE A 348 10.00 -9.98 17.75
C ILE A 348 8.78 -9.56 16.95
N ALA A 349 8.14 -10.53 16.30
CA ALA A 349 6.84 -10.37 15.68
C ALA A 349 5.86 -11.32 16.37
N ASP A 350 4.93 -10.77 17.13
CA ASP A 350 4.01 -11.56 17.95
C ASP A 350 2.70 -11.84 17.21
N LYS A 351 2.39 -13.13 17.02
CA LYS A 351 1.21 -13.57 16.26
C LYS A 351 -0.11 -13.29 16.97
N LYS A 352 -0.13 -13.29 18.32
CA LYS A 352 -1.35 -13.13 19.12
C LYS A 352 -1.83 -11.67 19.11
N THR A 353 -0.89 -10.75 19.30
CA THR A 353 -1.11 -9.30 19.38
C THR A 353 -1.05 -8.62 18.01
N LYS A 354 -0.46 -9.31 17.01
CA LYS A 354 -0.18 -8.76 15.67
C LYS A 354 0.63 -7.47 15.78
N SER A 355 1.73 -7.52 16.54
CA SER A 355 2.58 -6.36 16.81
C SER A 355 4.06 -6.71 16.73
N PHE A 356 4.88 -5.70 16.42
CA PHE A 356 6.32 -5.79 16.55
C PHE A 356 6.78 -5.31 17.93
N LEU A 357 7.85 -5.94 18.42
CA LEU A 357 8.74 -5.38 19.42
C LEU A 357 10.14 -5.31 18.82
N VAL A 358 10.85 -4.20 19.04
CA VAL A 358 12.22 -4.06 18.54
C VAL A 358 13.08 -3.27 19.51
N VAL A 359 14.34 -3.67 19.63
CA VAL A 359 15.32 -2.94 20.45
C VAL A 359 15.96 -1.81 19.64
N ASP A 360 15.78 -0.57 20.07
CA ASP A 360 16.58 0.56 19.61
C ASP A 360 17.95 0.49 20.31
N THR A 361 18.97 0.02 19.58
CA THR A 361 20.31 -0.21 20.13
C THR A 361 21.07 1.08 20.46
N GLU A 362 20.70 2.21 19.85
CA GLU A 362 21.34 3.49 20.14
C GLU A 362 20.81 4.09 21.44
N LYS A 363 19.50 3.95 21.67
CA LYS A 363 18.83 4.51 22.85
C LYS A 363 18.67 3.50 23.99
N ALA A 364 18.93 2.23 23.71
CA ALA A 364 18.67 1.11 24.61
C ALA A 364 17.18 0.99 25.02
N TRP A 365 16.26 1.20 24.09
CA TRP A 365 14.81 1.15 24.33
C TRP A 365 14.19 -0.08 23.69
N ILE A 366 13.12 -0.61 24.29
CA ILE A 366 12.22 -1.52 23.60
C ILE A 366 11.08 -0.69 23.03
N LEU A 367 10.97 -0.70 21.71
CA LEU A 367 9.88 -0.06 20.98
C LEU A 367 8.80 -1.10 20.70
N ASP A 368 7.54 -0.67 20.69
CA ASP A 368 6.38 -1.51 20.39
C ASP A 368 5.49 -0.92 19.29
N GLY A 369 4.62 -1.75 18.72
CA GLY A 369 3.58 -1.33 17.78
C GLY A 369 4.11 -0.43 16.65
N THR A 370 3.51 0.74 16.46
CA THR A 370 3.89 1.69 15.41
C THR A 370 5.31 2.22 15.57
N ASP A 371 5.80 2.40 16.81
CA ASP A 371 7.15 2.92 17.05
C ASP A 371 8.19 1.85 16.65
N ALA A 372 7.89 0.58 16.90
CA ALA A 372 8.69 -0.54 16.40
C ALA A 372 8.67 -0.63 14.87
N SER A 373 7.50 -0.55 14.24
CA SER A 373 7.40 -0.59 12.77
C SER A 373 8.18 0.56 12.13
N ASN A 374 8.12 1.78 12.69
CA ASN A 374 8.89 2.93 12.23
C ASN A 374 10.41 2.73 12.37
N TYR A 375 10.86 2.12 13.47
CA TYR A 375 12.28 1.81 13.65
C TYR A 375 12.77 0.80 12.61
N ILE A 376 12.01 -0.28 12.39
CA ILE A 376 12.31 -1.29 11.38
C ILE A 376 12.43 -0.65 9.99
N GLN A 377 11.53 0.29 9.64
CA GLN A 377 11.57 0.98 8.33
C GLN A 377 12.89 1.71 8.04
N THR A 378 13.63 2.09 9.08
CA THR A 378 14.90 2.83 8.96
C THR A 378 16.12 1.95 9.22
N ASN A 379 15.94 0.76 9.79
CA ASN A 379 17.04 -0.15 10.11
C ASN A 379 17.27 -1.14 8.96
N HIS A 380 18.33 -0.90 8.18
CA HIS A 380 18.63 -1.70 6.98
C HIS A 380 18.93 -3.18 7.29
N ALA A 381 19.51 -3.50 8.44
CA ALA A 381 19.77 -4.89 8.82
C ALA A 381 18.47 -5.65 9.05
N LEU A 382 17.50 -5.05 9.76
CA LEU A 382 16.19 -5.65 9.99
C LEU A 382 15.35 -5.74 8.70
N LEU A 383 15.43 -4.73 7.82
CA LEU A 383 14.82 -4.83 6.49
C LEU A 383 15.46 -5.95 5.65
N SER A 384 16.80 -6.06 5.68
CA SER A 384 17.53 -7.12 4.97
C SER A 384 17.14 -8.50 5.47
N LEU A 385 16.94 -8.70 6.78
CA LEU A 385 16.39 -9.93 7.34
C LEU A 385 15.05 -10.31 6.70
N ILE A 386 14.12 -9.36 6.66
CA ILE A 386 12.79 -9.60 6.08
C ILE A 386 12.89 -9.90 4.57
N ILE A 387 13.71 -9.15 3.84
CA ILE A 387 13.98 -9.38 2.41
C ILE A 387 14.57 -10.78 2.19
N ASN A 388 15.58 -11.16 2.97
CA ASN A 388 16.26 -12.45 2.88
C ASN A 388 15.28 -13.60 3.08
N VAL A 389 14.45 -13.53 4.11
CA VAL A 389 13.41 -14.55 4.36
C VAL A 389 12.42 -14.61 3.20
N SER A 390 11.98 -13.46 2.69
CA SER A 390 11.04 -13.41 1.54
C SER A 390 11.56 -14.06 0.27
N GLN A 391 12.89 -14.03 0.05
CA GLN A 391 13.53 -14.62 -1.12
C GLN A 391 14.14 -16.00 -0.86
N GLY A 392 14.10 -16.48 0.39
CA GLY A 392 14.65 -17.76 0.79
C GLY A 392 16.18 -17.78 0.89
N ARG A 393 16.80 -16.68 1.30
CA ARG A 393 18.26 -16.57 1.43
C ARG A 393 18.71 -16.18 2.83
N GLN A 394 17.83 -16.26 3.82
CA GLN A 394 18.25 -15.98 5.18
C GLN A 394 19.16 -17.11 5.66
N THR A 395 20.39 -16.74 6.00
CA THR A 395 21.39 -17.64 6.56
C THR A 395 20.99 -18.09 7.96
N ASN A 396 21.48 -19.26 8.37
CA ASN A 396 21.36 -19.71 9.74
C ASN A 396 22.26 -18.89 10.69
N GLN A 397 22.26 -19.23 11.99
CA GLN A 397 23.04 -18.51 13.01
C GLN A 397 24.56 -18.56 12.81
N SER A 398 25.05 -19.56 12.07
CA SER A 398 26.47 -19.68 11.74
C SER A 398 26.85 -18.89 10.47
N GLY A 399 25.90 -18.16 9.88
CA GLY A 399 26.10 -17.45 8.62
C GLY A 399 26.15 -18.35 7.38
N GLN A 400 25.79 -19.64 7.51
CA GLN A 400 25.75 -20.55 6.38
C GLN A 400 24.52 -20.27 5.52
N GLU A 401 24.69 -20.29 4.19
CA GLU A 401 23.57 -20.19 3.26
C GLU A 401 22.58 -21.33 3.46
N PRO A 402 21.27 -21.08 3.31
CA PRO A 402 20.28 -22.15 3.36
C PRO A 402 20.50 -23.14 2.21
N SER A 403 20.25 -24.42 2.48
CA SER A 403 20.08 -25.43 1.43
C SER A 403 18.91 -25.08 0.51
N GLU A 404 18.81 -25.72 -0.66
CA GLU A 404 17.69 -25.45 -1.59
C GLU A 404 16.33 -25.74 -0.93
N ASP A 405 16.21 -26.81 -0.15
CA ASP A 405 14.97 -27.16 0.54
C ASP A 405 14.59 -26.11 1.60
N GLU A 406 15.56 -25.61 2.36
CA GLU A 406 15.35 -24.52 3.31
C GLU A 406 14.99 -23.21 2.60
N SER A 407 15.64 -22.95 1.47
CA SER A 407 15.38 -21.78 0.62
C SER A 407 13.94 -21.79 0.09
N VAL A 408 13.48 -22.93 -0.43
CA VAL A 408 12.09 -23.15 -0.86
C VAL A 408 11.14 -23.01 0.34
N LYS A 409 11.46 -23.59 1.50
CA LYS A 409 10.64 -23.50 2.70
C LYS A 409 10.45 -22.06 3.18
N GLN A 410 11.50 -21.25 3.17
CA GLN A 410 11.43 -19.83 3.53
C GLN A 410 10.50 -19.06 2.56
N ARG A 411 10.70 -19.21 1.24
CA ARG A 411 9.85 -18.58 0.22
C ARG A 411 8.38 -19.00 0.34
N GLN A 412 8.13 -20.30 0.48
CA GLN A 412 6.79 -20.86 0.60
C GLN A 412 6.08 -20.36 1.85
N THR A 413 6.79 -20.29 2.98
CA THR A 413 6.24 -19.78 4.24
C THR A 413 5.77 -18.33 4.10
N MET A 414 6.57 -17.47 3.44
CA MET A 414 6.19 -16.08 3.19
C MET A 414 5.01 -15.93 2.23
N LEU A 415 4.90 -16.81 1.24
CA LEU A 415 3.72 -16.88 0.36
C LEU A 415 2.47 -17.31 1.15
N ASP A 416 2.57 -18.37 1.97
CA ASP A 416 1.46 -18.88 2.77
C ASP A 416 0.97 -17.86 3.80
N ALA A 417 1.88 -17.11 4.41
CA ALA A 417 1.55 -16.05 5.36
C ALA A 417 0.82 -14.87 4.68
N GLN A 418 1.27 -14.46 3.48
CA GLN A 418 0.58 -13.45 2.68
C GLN A 418 -0.80 -13.93 2.23
N TRP A 419 -0.89 -15.15 1.73
CA TRP A 419 -2.16 -15.76 1.32
C TRP A 419 -3.15 -15.85 2.48
N THR A 420 -2.71 -16.33 3.64
CA THR A 420 -3.54 -16.40 4.84
C THR A 420 -4.01 -15.02 5.28
N THR A 421 -3.11 -14.03 5.26
CA THR A 421 -3.43 -12.64 5.60
C THR A 421 -4.42 -12.03 4.59
N PHE A 422 -4.29 -12.35 3.30
CA PHE A 422 -5.23 -11.95 2.27
C PHE A 422 -6.64 -12.51 2.51
N LEU A 423 -6.73 -13.82 2.79
CA LEU A 423 -8.00 -14.48 3.08
C LEU A 423 -8.68 -13.85 4.30
N GLU A 424 -7.93 -13.52 5.34
CA GLU A 424 -8.47 -12.99 6.60
C GLU A 424 -8.89 -11.51 6.52
N ASN A 425 -8.20 -10.70 5.70
CA ASN A 425 -8.39 -9.25 5.71
C ASN A 425 -9.08 -8.73 4.44
N ALA A 426 -8.73 -9.23 3.27
CA ALA A 426 -9.25 -8.75 1.99
C ALA A 426 -10.49 -9.54 1.54
N ILE A 427 -10.44 -10.88 1.63
CA ILE A 427 -11.50 -11.76 1.11
C ILE A 427 -12.51 -12.20 2.19
N ASN A 428 -12.19 -12.05 3.47
CA ASN A 428 -13.02 -12.58 4.55
C ASN A 428 -14.50 -12.14 4.44
N GLY A 429 -15.40 -13.12 4.42
CA GLY A 429 -16.84 -12.92 4.27
C GLY A 429 -17.29 -12.54 2.87
N ILE A 430 -16.48 -12.79 1.83
CA ILE A 430 -16.88 -12.55 0.44
C ILE A 430 -18.20 -13.26 0.12
N PRO A 431 -19.23 -12.56 -0.37
CA PRO A 431 -20.45 -13.20 -0.81
C PRO A 431 -20.21 -14.13 -2.01
N PRO A 432 -20.86 -15.32 -2.08
CA PRO A 432 -20.71 -16.25 -3.19
C PRO A 432 -20.96 -15.62 -4.57
N GLU A 433 -21.93 -14.70 -4.66
CA GLU A 433 -22.27 -14.00 -5.90
C GLU A 433 -21.11 -13.15 -6.45
N ILE A 434 -20.21 -12.64 -5.60
CA ILE A 434 -19.03 -11.88 -6.05
C ILE A 434 -17.97 -12.85 -6.61
N LEU A 435 -17.89 -14.07 -6.11
CA LEU A 435 -16.97 -15.08 -6.65
C LEU A 435 -17.41 -15.57 -8.04
N GLU A 436 -18.69 -15.46 -8.36
CA GLU A 436 -19.26 -15.73 -9.68
C GLU A 436 -18.96 -14.62 -10.71
N TYR A 437 -18.53 -13.43 -10.27
CA TYR A 437 -18.19 -12.34 -11.19
C TYR A 437 -17.06 -12.74 -12.16
N PRO A 438 -16.97 -12.09 -13.34
CA PRO A 438 -15.77 -12.11 -14.17
C PRO A 438 -14.53 -11.79 -13.31
N LEU A 439 -13.42 -12.45 -13.61
CA LEU A 439 -12.24 -12.41 -12.74
C LEU A 439 -11.73 -10.98 -12.46
N ASP A 440 -11.74 -10.10 -13.47
CA ASP A 440 -11.33 -8.71 -13.31
C ASP A 440 -12.27 -7.91 -12.41
N SER A 441 -13.57 -8.19 -12.47
CA SER A 441 -14.60 -7.55 -11.63
C SER A 441 -14.50 -8.03 -10.19
N ALA A 442 -14.36 -9.34 -9.95
CA ALA A 442 -14.11 -9.89 -8.62
C ALA A 442 -12.82 -9.32 -8.01
N THR A 443 -11.76 -9.20 -8.83
CA THR A 443 -10.49 -8.60 -8.41
C THR A 443 -10.67 -7.14 -8.03
N LEU A 444 -11.39 -6.33 -8.81
CA LEU A 444 -11.65 -4.93 -8.50
C LEU A 444 -12.44 -4.77 -7.19
N ALA A 445 -13.44 -5.65 -6.94
CA ALA A 445 -14.22 -5.62 -5.70
C ALA A 445 -13.34 -5.89 -4.47
N VAL A 446 -12.50 -6.94 -4.54
CA VAL A 446 -11.57 -7.32 -3.47
C VAL A 446 -10.50 -6.26 -3.27
N GLN A 447 -9.94 -5.72 -4.36
CA GLN A 447 -8.94 -4.66 -4.36
C GLN A 447 -9.47 -3.40 -3.67
N SER A 448 -10.66 -2.94 -4.03
CA SER A 448 -11.28 -1.76 -3.42
C SER A 448 -11.50 -1.93 -1.91
N ARG A 449 -11.94 -3.13 -1.50
CA ARG A 449 -12.10 -3.47 -0.09
C ARG A 449 -10.75 -3.57 0.63
N HIS A 450 -9.73 -4.13 -0.01
CA HIS A 450 -8.39 -4.22 0.57
C HIS A 450 -7.82 -2.82 0.84
N ALA A 451 -7.94 -1.91 -0.14
CA ALA A 451 -7.47 -0.54 -0.03
C ALA A 451 -8.20 0.25 1.08
N ILE A 452 -9.54 0.20 1.14
CA ILE A 452 -10.34 0.97 2.12
C ILE A 452 -11.58 0.20 2.56
N SER A 453 -11.39 -0.82 3.39
CA SER A 453 -12.45 -1.77 3.80
C SER A 453 -13.70 -1.12 4.39
N ALA A 454 -13.54 -0.02 5.12
CA ALA A 454 -14.66 0.74 5.70
C ALA A 454 -15.52 1.46 4.63
N THR A 455 -14.92 1.85 3.50
CA THR A 455 -15.61 2.53 2.41
C THR A 455 -16.27 1.54 1.45
N PHE A 456 -15.62 0.38 1.23
CA PHE A 456 -16.07 -0.67 0.32
C PHE A 456 -16.32 -2.00 1.04
N PRO A 457 -17.27 -2.05 2.01
CA PRO A 457 -17.68 -3.31 2.62
C PRO A 457 -18.39 -4.20 1.59
N TRP A 458 -18.59 -5.48 1.89
CA TRP A 458 -19.29 -6.38 0.95
C TRP A 458 -20.72 -5.94 0.63
N SER A 459 -21.41 -5.29 1.58
CA SER A 459 -22.73 -4.72 1.34
C SER A 459 -22.73 -3.66 0.23
N PHE A 460 -21.64 -2.90 0.04
CA PHE A 460 -21.53 -1.96 -1.06
C PHE A 460 -21.64 -2.65 -2.42
N TRP A 461 -20.99 -3.82 -2.56
CA TRP A 461 -21.01 -4.61 -3.79
C TRP A 461 -22.35 -5.31 -4.00
N GLN A 462 -23.04 -5.70 -2.93
CA GLN A 462 -24.40 -6.25 -3.01
C GLN A 462 -25.43 -5.18 -3.43
N GLU A 463 -25.30 -3.95 -2.91
CA GLU A 463 -26.13 -2.80 -3.32
C GLU A 463 -25.85 -2.36 -4.77
N ASN A 464 -24.62 -2.56 -5.24
CA ASN A 464 -24.17 -2.24 -6.60
C ASN A 464 -23.87 -3.52 -7.39
N ASN A 465 -24.75 -4.52 -7.30
CA ASN A 465 -24.57 -5.85 -7.90
C ASN A 465 -24.64 -5.81 -9.44
N ASN A 466 -23.57 -5.29 -10.05
CA ASN A 466 -23.38 -5.22 -11.48
C ASN A 466 -21.90 -5.52 -11.79
N PRO A 467 -21.58 -6.72 -12.30
CA PRO A 467 -20.20 -7.12 -12.56
C PRO A 467 -19.57 -6.42 -13.77
N ASP A 468 -20.27 -5.53 -14.47
CA ASP A 468 -19.68 -4.71 -15.52
C ASP A 468 -18.61 -3.76 -14.94
N LEU A 469 -17.37 -3.85 -15.43
CA LEU A 469 -16.24 -3.08 -14.90
C LEU A 469 -16.50 -1.57 -14.92
N LYS A 470 -17.14 -1.06 -15.97
CA LYS A 470 -17.46 0.35 -16.09
C LYS A 470 -18.49 0.79 -15.07
N ALA A 471 -19.54 -0.01 -14.86
CA ALA A 471 -20.52 0.22 -13.81
C ALA A 471 -19.87 0.19 -12.41
N MET A 472 -18.99 -0.78 -12.14
CA MET A 472 -18.26 -0.88 -10.87
C MET A 472 -17.36 0.33 -10.62
N VAL A 473 -16.55 0.73 -11.60
CA VAL A 473 -15.69 1.93 -11.49
C VAL A 473 -16.53 3.19 -11.32
N GLY A 474 -17.68 3.28 -11.99
CA GLY A 474 -18.67 4.34 -11.78
C GLY A 474 -19.20 4.38 -10.34
N ALA A 475 -19.50 3.23 -9.75
CA ALA A 475 -19.94 3.12 -8.36
C ALA A 475 -18.83 3.53 -7.38
N ILE A 476 -17.59 3.08 -7.60
CA ILE A 476 -16.41 3.50 -6.82
C ILE A 476 -16.26 5.02 -6.87
N TYR A 477 -16.26 5.60 -8.07
CA TYR A 477 -16.13 7.04 -8.28
C TYR A 477 -17.20 7.82 -7.50
N LYS A 478 -18.47 7.43 -7.63
CA LYS A 478 -19.59 8.08 -6.92
C LYS A 478 -19.40 8.01 -5.40
N LYS A 479 -19.00 6.84 -4.88
CA LYS A 479 -18.76 6.65 -3.45
C LYS A 479 -17.62 7.53 -2.95
N LEU A 480 -16.48 7.56 -3.66
CA LEU A 480 -15.33 8.38 -3.30
C LEU A 480 -15.63 9.88 -3.41
N LYS A 481 -16.37 10.32 -4.43
CA LYS A 481 -16.84 11.70 -4.57
C LYS A 481 -17.73 12.10 -3.39
N GLN A 482 -18.66 11.24 -2.98
CA GLN A 482 -19.57 11.48 -1.85
C GLN A 482 -18.82 11.71 -0.53
N ILE A 483 -17.73 10.99 -0.28
CA ILE A 483 -16.95 11.10 0.96
C ILE A 483 -15.73 12.03 0.83
N ASN A 484 -15.61 12.77 -0.28
CA ASN A 484 -14.48 13.66 -0.57
C ASN A 484 -13.10 12.96 -0.53
N GLN A 485 -13.02 11.76 -1.12
CA GLN A 485 -11.81 10.93 -1.18
C GLN A 485 -11.44 10.50 -2.61
N LEU A 486 -11.73 11.33 -3.62
CA LEU A 486 -11.42 11.00 -5.03
C LEU A 486 -9.94 10.70 -5.31
N TYR A 487 -9.02 11.14 -4.45
CA TYR A 487 -7.60 10.81 -4.57
C TYR A 487 -7.32 9.30 -4.48
N TRP A 488 -8.24 8.50 -3.93
CA TRP A 488 -8.16 7.03 -3.91
C TRP A 488 -8.64 6.35 -5.19
N LEU A 489 -9.22 7.09 -6.15
CA LEU A 489 -9.77 6.46 -7.35
C LEU A 489 -8.68 5.75 -8.16
N TYR A 490 -7.55 6.39 -8.40
CA TYR A 490 -6.48 5.82 -9.22
C TYR A 490 -5.63 4.77 -8.49
N PRO A 491 -5.38 4.88 -7.17
CA PRO A 491 -4.85 3.74 -6.40
C PRO A 491 -5.72 2.48 -6.50
N ILE A 492 -7.05 2.62 -6.44
CA ILE A 492 -7.98 1.47 -6.55
C ILE A 492 -8.13 1.01 -8.00
N CYS A 493 -8.40 1.94 -8.91
CA CYS A 493 -8.67 1.72 -10.32
C CYS A 493 -7.42 1.95 -11.19
N GLY A 494 -6.26 1.53 -10.72
CA GLY A 494 -5.00 1.60 -11.46
C GLY A 494 -4.87 0.51 -12.53
N GLY A 495 -3.71 0.46 -13.19
CA GLY A 495 -3.37 -0.60 -14.15
C GLY A 495 -4.43 -0.78 -15.24
N ILE A 496 -4.99 -1.99 -15.32
CA ILE A 496 -6.02 -2.35 -16.32
C ILE A 496 -7.35 -1.60 -16.14
N TYR A 497 -7.62 -1.05 -14.95
CA TYR A 497 -8.86 -0.34 -14.64
C TYR A 497 -8.78 1.15 -14.96
N LYS A 498 -7.57 1.68 -15.17
CA LYS A 498 -7.34 3.12 -15.39
C LYS A 498 -8.16 3.68 -16.56
N PRO A 499 -8.26 3.02 -17.73
CA PRO A 499 -9.08 3.55 -18.84
C PRO A 499 -10.56 3.74 -18.46
N TYR A 500 -11.12 2.86 -17.64
CA TYR A 500 -12.49 2.99 -17.15
C TYR A 500 -12.64 4.15 -16.16
N ALA A 501 -11.65 4.36 -15.29
CA ALA A 501 -11.62 5.49 -14.37
C ALA A 501 -11.52 6.82 -15.11
N ASP A 502 -10.63 6.90 -16.11
CA ASP A 502 -10.50 8.07 -16.97
C ASP A 502 -11.81 8.37 -17.71
N GLU A 503 -12.49 7.35 -18.24
CA GLU A 503 -13.78 7.52 -18.91
C GLU A 503 -14.86 8.05 -17.95
N VAL A 504 -14.96 7.48 -16.74
CA VAL A 504 -15.94 7.89 -15.72
C VAL A 504 -15.69 9.34 -15.27
N VAL A 505 -14.43 9.70 -15.01
CA VAL A 505 -14.05 11.07 -14.64
C VAL A 505 -14.40 12.04 -15.77
N ALA A 506 -14.02 11.72 -17.01
CA ALA A 506 -14.29 12.56 -18.17
C ALA A 506 -15.79 12.79 -18.37
N LYS A 507 -16.61 11.74 -18.19
CA LYS A 507 -18.08 11.83 -18.26
C LYS A 507 -18.67 12.67 -17.14
N GLU A 508 -18.19 12.53 -15.91
CA GLU A 508 -18.71 13.34 -14.80
C GLU A 508 -18.33 14.82 -14.96
N GLU A 509 -17.09 15.11 -15.35
CA GLU A 509 -16.68 16.49 -15.65
C GLU A 509 -17.49 17.08 -16.81
N ALA A 510 -17.80 16.26 -17.82
CA ALA A 510 -18.65 16.67 -18.94
C ALA A 510 -20.08 16.94 -18.46
N SER A 511 -20.63 16.08 -17.62
CA SER A 511 -21.94 16.21 -16.97
C SER A 511 -22.06 17.51 -16.16
N ASP A 512 -21.10 17.80 -15.27
CA ASP A 512 -21.09 19.03 -14.48
C ASP A 512 -20.97 20.28 -15.37
N PHE A 513 -20.19 20.16 -16.45
CA PHE A 513 -20.09 21.19 -17.48
C PHE A 513 -21.42 21.39 -18.25
N TYR A 514 -22.12 20.33 -18.65
CA TYR A 514 -23.40 20.42 -19.35
C TYR A 514 -24.50 21.02 -18.50
N LYS A 515 -24.57 20.67 -17.21
CA LYS A 515 -25.51 21.31 -16.27
C LYS A 515 -25.29 22.82 -16.20
N LYS A 516 -24.03 23.25 -16.14
CA LYS A 516 -23.68 24.67 -16.15
C LYS A 516 -24.13 25.36 -17.44
N LEU A 517 -23.84 24.76 -18.60
CA LEU A 517 -24.23 25.34 -19.88
C LEU A 517 -25.75 25.37 -20.08
N ASN A 518 -26.45 24.30 -19.72
CA ASN A 518 -27.88 24.20 -19.96
C ASN A 518 -28.67 25.27 -19.18
N GLY A 519 -28.14 25.72 -18.03
CA GLY A 519 -28.68 26.84 -17.26
C GLY A 519 -28.45 28.24 -17.87
N LEU A 520 -27.63 28.38 -18.91
CA LEU A 520 -27.37 29.66 -19.57
C LEU A 520 -28.45 30.01 -20.60
N GLN A 521 -28.62 31.30 -20.89
CA GLN A 521 -29.33 31.76 -22.08
C GLN A 521 -28.58 31.33 -23.35
N MET A 522 -29.28 31.19 -24.48
CA MET A 522 -28.66 30.65 -25.71
C MET A 522 -27.47 31.49 -26.18
N SER A 523 -27.56 32.82 -26.11
CA SER A 523 -26.47 33.74 -26.44
C SER A 523 -25.21 33.52 -25.58
N ASP A 524 -25.37 33.39 -24.27
CA ASP A 524 -24.27 33.14 -23.32
C ASP A 524 -23.68 31.74 -23.49
N MET A 525 -24.53 30.74 -23.75
CA MET A 525 -24.12 29.38 -24.07
C MET A 525 -23.23 29.36 -25.32
N LEU A 526 -23.68 29.97 -26.42
CA LEU A 526 -22.91 30.04 -27.67
C LEU A 526 -21.57 30.76 -27.47
N LYS A 527 -21.55 31.85 -26.70
CA LYS A 527 -20.32 32.57 -26.34
C LYS A 527 -19.32 31.66 -25.59
N GLU A 528 -19.78 30.92 -24.59
CA GLU A 528 -18.92 30.00 -23.83
C GLU A 528 -18.45 28.80 -24.67
N LEU A 529 -19.33 28.27 -25.53
CA LEU A 529 -19.00 27.20 -26.47
C LEU A 529 -17.92 27.64 -27.46
N ARG A 530 -17.98 28.86 -28.02
CA ARG A 530 -16.92 29.41 -28.89
C ARG A 530 -15.58 29.46 -28.17
N ARG A 531 -15.57 29.91 -26.91
CA ARG A 531 -14.36 29.96 -26.07
C ARG A 531 -13.72 28.57 -25.96
N LEU A 532 -14.53 27.52 -25.83
CA LEU A 532 -14.05 26.14 -25.73
C LEU A 532 -13.65 25.54 -27.08
N ALA A 533 -14.35 25.90 -28.15
CA ALA A 533 -13.97 25.52 -29.51
C ALA A 533 -12.58 26.09 -29.86
N ALA A 534 -12.32 27.35 -29.52
CA ALA A 534 -11.01 27.98 -29.67
C ALA A 534 -9.90 27.26 -28.87
N GLN A 535 -10.26 26.65 -27.73
CA GLN A 535 -9.35 25.83 -26.91
C GLN A 535 -9.26 24.37 -27.39
N LYS A 536 -9.93 23.99 -28.49
CA LYS A 536 -10.05 22.60 -28.99
C LYS A 536 -10.66 21.62 -27.96
N LYS A 537 -11.34 22.12 -26.93
CA LYS A 537 -11.96 21.30 -25.88
C LYS A 537 -13.40 20.90 -26.21
N LEU A 538 -14.07 21.64 -27.10
CA LEU A 538 -15.48 21.42 -27.39
C LEU A 538 -15.75 20.07 -28.08
N LYS A 539 -14.88 19.63 -28.99
CA LYS A 539 -15.04 18.35 -29.70
C LYS A 539 -14.99 17.16 -28.72
N ILE A 540 -13.99 17.15 -27.83
CA ILE A 540 -13.84 16.11 -26.79
C ILE A 540 -15.09 16.05 -25.91
N ARG A 541 -15.67 17.21 -25.57
CA ARG A 541 -16.94 17.24 -24.82
C ARG A 541 -18.06 16.65 -25.68
N LEU A 542 -18.24 17.07 -26.93
CA LEU A 542 -19.29 16.51 -27.79
C LEU A 542 -19.24 14.98 -27.91
N ASP A 543 -18.04 14.40 -27.99
CA ASP A 543 -17.87 12.93 -28.04
C ASP A 543 -18.32 12.22 -26.73
N LEU A 544 -18.35 12.96 -25.61
CA LEU A 544 -18.84 12.52 -24.29
C LEU A 544 -20.28 12.97 -24.01
N TYR A 545 -20.97 13.53 -24.99
CA TYR A 545 -22.32 14.07 -24.81
C TYR A 545 -23.34 12.96 -24.50
N ASP A 546 -24.16 13.20 -23.46
CA ASP A 546 -25.26 12.32 -23.07
C ASP A 546 -26.58 12.99 -23.48
N GLY A 547 -27.45 12.24 -24.18
CA GLY A 547 -28.75 12.72 -24.67
C GLY A 547 -29.67 13.29 -23.59
N SER A 548 -29.48 12.90 -22.32
CA SER A 548 -30.25 13.40 -21.19
C SER A 548 -30.13 14.91 -20.94
N TYR A 549 -29.14 15.58 -21.52
CA TYR A 549 -28.98 17.04 -21.44
C TYR A 549 -29.80 17.84 -22.48
N GLY A 550 -30.56 17.14 -23.34
CA GLY A 550 -31.55 17.71 -24.24
C GLY A 550 -30.99 18.29 -25.55
N GLY A 551 -31.79 18.26 -26.61
CA GLY A 551 -31.36 18.65 -27.96
C GLY A 551 -30.77 20.05 -28.08
N ARG A 552 -31.24 21.00 -27.26
CA ARG A 552 -30.75 22.39 -27.19
C ARG A 552 -29.24 22.51 -27.05
N LEU A 553 -28.66 21.83 -26.07
CA LEU A 553 -27.23 21.91 -25.82
C LEU A 553 -26.45 21.26 -26.97
N ARG A 554 -26.90 20.09 -27.43
CA ARG A 554 -26.29 19.36 -28.54
C ARG A 554 -26.23 20.20 -29.82
N VAL A 555 -27.35 20.84 -30.19
CA VAL A 555 -27.45 21.69 -31.38
C VAL A 555 -26.53 22.90 -31.25
N ALA A 556 -26.47 23.55 -30.08
CA ALA A 556 -25.55 24.66 -29.85
C ALA A 556 -24.08 24.24 -29.99
N MET A 557 -23.69 23.09 -29.43
CA MET A 557 -22.34 22.53 -29.57
C MET A 557 -21.99 22.22 -31.04
N LEU A 558 -22.91 21.59 -31.76
CA LEU A 558 -22.75 21.28 -33.18
C LEU A 558 -22.63 22.54 -34.03
N ALA A 559 -23.45 23.56 -33.75
CA ALA A 559 -23.43 24.82 -34.47
C ALA A 559 -22.07 25.52 -34.36
N VAL A 560 -21.54 25.63 -33.14
CA VAL A 560 -20.23 26.25 -32.90
C VAL A 560 -19.07 25.44 -33.51
N LEU A 561 -19.13 24.11 -33.50
CA LEU A 561 -18.10 23.27 -34.13
C LEU A 561 -18.12 23.35 -35.67
N ASN A 562 -19.24 23.76 -36.27
CA ASN A 562 -19.43 23.80 -37.73
C ASN A 562 -19.49 25.21 -38.33
N LEU A 563 -18.97 26.22 -37.61
CA LEU A 563 -18.91 27.61 -38.08
C LEU A 563 -18.27 27.76 -39.47
N ASN A 564 -17.19 27.02 -39.71
CA ASN A 564 -16.41 27.04 -40.95
C ASN A 564 -16.67 25.83 -41.86
N SER A 565 -17.70 25.03 -41.56
CA SER A 565 -18.09 23.87 -42.35
C SER A 565 -18.83 24.27 -43.63
N THR A 566 -19.01 23.32 -44.55
CA THR A 566 -19.77 23.53 -45.78
C THR A 566 -21.25 23.83 -45.50
N ASN A 567 -21.95 24.50 -46.42
CA ASN A 567 -23.38 24.76 -46.27
C ASN A 567 -24.19 23.47 -46.07
N GLU A 568 -23.80 22.37 -46.73
CA GLU A 568 -24.45 21.06 -46.54
C GLU A 568 -24.35 20.56 -45.10
N GLN A 569 -23.15 20.63 -44.51
CA GLN A 569 -22.93 20.27 -43.10
C GLN A 569 -23.67 21.20 -42.13
N LYS A 570 -23.80 22.48 -42.45
CA LYS A 570 -24.58 23.43 -41.64
C LYS A 570 -26.08 23.14 -41.73
N LEU A 571 -26.56 22.84 -42.93
CA LEU A 571 -27.97 22.48 -43.19
C LEU A 571 -28.37 21.18 -42.51
N SER A 572 -27.45 20.20 -42.41
CA SER A 572 -27.73 18.94 -41.70
C SER A 572 -28.01 19.15 -40.21
N ILE A 573 -27.39 20.15 -39.57
CA ILE A 573 -27.64 20.51 -38.17
C ILE A 573 -29.05 21.07 -37.99
N ILE A 574 -29.48 22.01 -38.83
CA ILE A 574 -30.82 22.62 -38.72
C ILE A 574 -31.94 21.71 -39.23
N SER A 575 -31.60 20.58 -39.86
CA SER A 575 -32.55 19.54 -40.27
C SER A 575 -32.80 18.50 -39.17
N THR A 576 -32.13 18.61 -38.02
CA THR A 576 -32.32 17.67 -36.89
C THR A 576 -33.62 17.96 -36.13
N THR A 577 -34.23 16.91 -35.56
CA THR A 577 -35.38 17.04 -34.65
C THR A 577 -35.05 17.93 -33.46
N ASP A 578 -33.84 17.79 -32.90
CA ASP A 578 -33.35 18.60 -31.78
C ASP A 578 -33.39 20.11 -32.08
N PHE A 579 -33.13 20.53 -33.34
CA PHE A 579 -33.22 21.93 -33.76
C PHE A 579 -34.68 22.39 -33.91
N ALA A 580 -35.54 21.54 -34.50
CA ALA A 580 -36.95 21.85 -34.71
C ALA A 580 -37.71 22.06 -33.39
N GLU A 581 -37.26 21.41 -32.31
CA GLU A 581 -37.82 21.55 -30.96
C GLU A 581 -37.38 22.82 -30.23
N LEU A 582 -36.42 23.59 -30.77
CA LEU A 582 -35.98 24.83 -30.13
C LEU A 582 -37.03 25.95 -30.28
N PRO A 583 -37.14 26.85 -29.30
CA PRO A 583 -37.90 28.09 -29.46
C PRO A 583 -37.46 28.89 -30.70
N PRO A 584 -38.37 29.58 -31.41
CA PRO A 584 -38.04 30.28 -32.66
C PRO A 584 -36.90 31.31 -32.55
N ASP A 585 -36.81 32.02 -31.43
CA ASP A 585 -35.72 32.95 -31.13
C ASP A 585 -34.37 32.23 -31.03
N GLN A 586 -34.34 31.04 -30.41
CA GLN A 586 -33.14 30.21 -30.32
C GLN A 586 -32.78 29.57 -31.67
N GLN A 587 -33.77 29.14 -32.46
CA GLN A 587 -33.54 28.68 -33.84
C GLN A 587 -32.87 29.78 -34.68
N GLN A 588 -33.33 31.03 -34.56
CA GLN A 588 -32.73 32.17 -35.23
C GLN A 588 -31.28 32.41 -34.78
N MET A 589 -30.99 32.33 -33.48
CA MET A 589 -29.61 32.46 -32.97
C MET A 589 -28.69 31.36 -33.52
N ILE A 590 -29.15 30.11 -33.60
CA ILE A 590 -28.37 29.01 -34.17
C ILE A 590 -28.12 29.21 -35.68
N ARG A 591 -29.12 29.68 -36.44
CA ARG A 591 -28.97 30.03 -37.86
C ARG A 591 -27.94 31.14 -38.05
N GLN A 592 -28.01 32.19 -37.24
CA GLN A 592 -27.03 33.29 -37.23
C GLN A 592 -25.63 32.77 -36.89
N GLU A 593 -25.50 31.88 -35.89
CA GLU A 593 -24.24 31.24 -35.55
C GLU A 593 -23.64 30.54 -36.77
N LEU A 594 -24.44 29.74 -37.47
CA LEU A 594 -24.01 29.01 -38.68
C LEU A 594 -23.77 29.92 -39.90
N GLY A 595 -24.14 31.20 -39.85
CA GLY A 595 -24.11 32.09 -41.02
C GLY A 595 -25.14 31.71 -42.09
N LEU A 596 -26.26 31.12 -41.68
CA LEU A 596 -27.41 30.82 -42.53
C LEU A 596 -28.44 31.94 -42.33
N ASN A 597 -28.69 32.73 -43.37
CA ASN A 597 -29.71 33.78 -43.37
C ASN A 597 -31.10 33.22 -43.67
#